data_AF-A0A957FX08-F1
#
_entry.id   AF-A0A957FX08-F1
#
_cell.length_a   1.000
_cell.length_b   1.000
_cell.length_c   1.000
_cell.angle_alpha   90.00
_cell.angle_beta   90.00
_cell.angle_gamma   90.00
#
_symmetry.space_group_name_H-M   'P 1'
#
loop_
_entity.id
_entity.type
_entity.pdbx_description
1 polymer ?
#
loop_
_entity_poly.entity_id
_entity_poly.type
_entity_poly.pdbx_seq_one_letter_code
_entity_poly.pdbx_strand_id
1 'polypeptide(L)'
;GDLDLSLRFWADGTPRLSAYEYQGILLSAEHAGSALTCTSCHTMHGGNPEGMITDEMKGNAACLQCHGDIADDISAHTKHLPASTGSDCYACHMPKNTYGLLAIHRTHHIENPDPSRAWQYDMPEACTSCHVDQTAVWAANAHAEQYGLNPPAPPPQAEFAEVAEPIRALLMGDVVQRAVAIDALTAVESYTDDPVARLWVVPYLLIAMEDNYPAIRHFGERGLRHMLERAAPVAPELAAQTAALPRFDYLADEPERTAVLGEWWAWWQAVDKTGIENGGNTAVLLDENLQPRPELLLPLLEQRSNVNISIGE
;
A
#
# COMPACT_ATOMS: atom_id res chain seq x y z
N GLY A 1 35.49 4.31 -4.44
CA GLY A 1 34.19 4.88 -4.79
C GLY A 1 33.23 4.25 -3.85
N ASP A 2 32.72 5.02 -2.90
CA ASP A 2 31.83 4.49 -1.87
C ASP A 2 30.51 4.09 -2.52
N LEU A 3 30.10 2.84 -2.31
CA LEU A 3 28.78 2.36 -2.69
C LEU A 3 27.76 3.10 -1.85
N ASP A 4 26.97 3.98 -2.48
CA ASP A 4 25.84 4.63 -1.83
C ASP A 4 24.73 3.59 -1.62
N LEU A 5 24.53 3.20 -0.35
CA LEU A 5 23.52 2.22 0.05
C LEU A 5 22.23 2.89 0.54
N SER A 6 22.13 4.22 0.49
CA SER A 6 21.01 4.97 1.09
C SER A 6 19.65 4.55 0.52
N LEU A 7 19.56 4.30 -0.79
CA LEU A 7 18.31 3.89 -1.44
C LEU A 7 17.83 2.46 -1.09
N ARG A 8 18.64 1.68 -0.36
CA ARG A 8 18.26 0.33 0.12
C ARG A 8 17.42 0.39 1.40
N PHE A 9 17.38 1.55 2.04
CA PHE A 9 16.67 1.81 3.28
C PHE A 9 15.79 3.06 3.13
N TRP A 10 14.77 3.18 3.97
CA TRP A 10 14.07 4.44 4.20
C TRP A 10 14.96 5.38 5.02
N ALA A 11 14.61 6.66 5.11
CA ALA A 11 15.47 7.65 5.76
C ALA A 11 15.70 7.40 7.26
N ASP A 12 14.85 6.60 7.90
CA ASP A 12 15.02 6.15 9.29
C ASP A 12 15.81 4.83 9.44
N GLY A 13 16.27 4.24 8.34
CA GLY A 13 17.02 2.99 8.33
C GLY A 13 16.19 1.72 8.15
N THR A 14 14.86 1.82 8.09
CA THR A 14 13.98 0.68 7.80
C THR A 14 14.34 0.07 6.44
N PRO A 15 14.46 -1.26 6.30
CA PRO A 15 14.68 -1.90 5.01
C PRO A 15 13.62 -1.48 3.99
N ARG A 16 14.09 -1.05 2.83
CA ARG A 16 13.22 -0.73 1.69
C ARG A 16 13.19 -1.85 0.66
N LEU A 17 14.16 -2.76 0.74
CA LEU A 17 14.31 -3.91 -0.14
C LEU A 17 14.39 -5.20 0.67
N SER A 18 13.77 -6.27 0.17
CA SER A 18 13.63 -7.53 0.90
C SER A 18 14.95 -8.24 1.23
N ALA A 19 16.05 -7.84 0.61
CA ALA A 19 17.39 -8.36 0.89
C ALA A 19 17.94 -7.93 2.27
N TYR A 20 17.32 -6.97 2.94
CA TYR A 20 17.82 -6.38 4.20
C TYR A 20 16.88 -6.60 5.40
N GLU A 21 15.94 -7.54 5.30
CA GLU A 21 14.94 -7.76 6.35
C GLU A 21 15.56 -8.28 7.66
N TYR A 22 16.73 -8.92 7.61
CA TYR A 22 17.48 -9.23 8.84
C TYR A 22 17.88 -7.96 9.59
N GLN A 23 18.29 -6.90 8.89
CA GLN A 23 18.58 -5.60 9.48
C GLN A 23 17.31 -4.96 10.08
N GLY A 24 16.14 -5.16 9.45
CA GLY A 24 14.85 -4.75 10.03
C GLY A 24 14.60 -5.38 11.39
N ILE A 25 14.81 -6.70 11.52
CA ILE A 25 14.71 -7.39 12.82
C ILE A 25 15.67 -6.78 13.83
N LEU A 26 16.92 -6.49 13.44
CA LEU A 26 17.91 -5.90 14.35
C LEU A 26 17.52 -4.49 14.85
N LEU A 27 16.75 -3.72 14.05
CA LEU A 27 16.26 -2.40 14.41
C LEU A 27 15.02 -2.44 15.31
N SER A 28 14.29 -3.56 15.29
CA SER A 28 13.05 -3.72 16.05
C SER A 28 13.31 -3.55 17.55
N ALA A 29 12.49 -2.75 18.21
CA ALA A 29 12.63 -2.50 19.65
C ALA A 29 12.59 -3.80 20.46
N GLU A 30 11.83 -4.78 19.97
CA GLU A 30 11.65 -6.10 20.56
C GLU A 30 12.90 -6.95 20.42
N HIS A 31 13.77 -6.75 19.42
CA HIS A 31 15.00 -7.53 19.30
C HIS A 31 16.04 -7.11 20.33
N ALA A 32 16.05 -5.84 20.73
CA ALA A 32 16.98 -5.30 21.73
C ALA A 32 16.69 -5.87 23.13
N GLY A 33 17.22 -7.06 23.43
CA GLY A 33 17.11 -7.73 24.73
C GLY A 33 16.10 -8.88 24.80
N SER A 34 15.51 -9.31 23.68
CA SER A 34 14.67 -10.53 23.63
C SER A 34 15.37 -11.72 22.95
N ALA A 35 14.71 -12.87 22.97
CA ALA A 35 15.11 -14.06 22.23
C ALA A 35 14.51 -14.12 20.80
N LEU A 36 13.90 -13.02 20.32
CA LEU A 36 13.27 -12.98 19.00
C LEU A 36 14.29 -13.21 17.89
N THR A 37 14.01 -14.23 17.08
CA THR A 37 14.82 -14.66 15.93
C THR A 37 13.91 -15.00 14.76
N CYS A 38 14.46 -15.20 13.57
CA CYS A 38 13.69 -15.60 12.38
C CYS A 38 12.85 -16.86 12.65
N THR A 39 13.40 -17.83 13.38
CA THR A 39 12.73 -19.10 13.71
C THR A 39 11.69 -18.99 14.83
N SER A 40 11.46 -17.78 15.37
CA SER A 40 10.35 -17.54 16.30
C SER A 40 8.99 -17.49 15.58
N CYS A 41 9.01 -17.16 14.28
CA CYS A 41 7.81 -17.13 13.42
C CYS A 41 7.93 -18.12 12.24
N HIS A 42 9.13 -18.24 11.67
CA HIS A 42 9.39 -19.11 10.51
C HIS A 42 9.84 -20.52 10.91
N THR A 43 9.64 -21.47 10.01
CA THR A 43 10.04 -22.87 10.16
C THR A 43 10.81 -23.36 8.94
N MET A 44 11.92 -24.05 9.16
CA MET A 44 12.72 -24.65 8.10
C MET A 44 12.15 -26.03 7.79
N HIS A 45 11.45 -26.19 6.66
CA HIS A 45 10.73 -27.39 6.20
C HIS A 45 9.30 -27.60 6.75
N GLY A 46 8.60 -26.52 7.09
CA GLY A 46 7.17 -26.57 7.40
C GLY A 46 6.41 -25.37 6.83
N GLY A 47 5.09 -25.36 6.98
CA GLY A 47 4.25 -24.23 6.58
C GLY A 47 4.19 -24.01 5.06
N ASN A 48 3.79 -22.80 4.66
CA ASN A 48 3.72 -22.39 3.25
C ASN A 48 5.14 -22.17 2.70
N PRO A 49 5.58 -22.83 1.61
CA PRO A 49 6.90 -22.64 1.02
C PRO A 49 7.23 -21.20 0.59
N GLU A 50 6.23 -20.37 0.29
CA GLU A 50 6.42 -18.98 -0.12
C GLU A 50 7.04 -18.11 0.98
N GLY A 51 6.70 -18.39 2.25
CA GLY A 51 7.21 -17.64 3.41
C GLY A 51 7.81 -18.51 4.50
N MET A 52 7.83 -19.84 4.35
CA MET A 52 8.25 -20.80 5.36
C MET A 52 7.59 -20.55 6.73
N ILE A 53 6.29 -20.24 6.70
CA ILE A 53 5.49 -19.83 7.86
C ILE A 53 4.23 -20.69 7.94
N THR A 54 3.87 -21.14 9.15
CA THR A 54 2.66 -21.95 9.38
C THR A 54 1.41 -21.07 9.33
N ASP A 55 0.24 -21.65 9.08
CA ASP A 55 -1.01 -20.88 9.03
C ASP A 55 -1.34 -20.19 10.37
N GLU A 56 -0.99 -20.81 11.50
CA GLU A 56 -1.10 -20.20 12.83
C GLU A 56 -0.22 -18.95 12.95
N MET A 57 1.05 -19.04 12.51
CA MET A 57 2.00 -17.93 12.59
C MET A 57 1.75 -16.84 11.54
N LYS A 58 0.82 -17.02 10.59
CA LYS A 58 0.42 -15.95 9.66
C LYS A 58 -0.52 -14.91 10.30
N GLY A 59 -1.07 -15.20 11.48
CA GLY A 59 -1.92 -14.26 12.21
C GLY A 59 -1.37 -13.91 13.58
N ASN A 60 -2.23 -13.32 14.41
CA ASN A 60 -1.86 -12.76 15.71
C ASN A 60 -1.18 -13.73 16.69
N ALA A 61 -1.28 -15.04 16.49
CA ALA A 61 -0.63 -16.03 17.36
C ALA A 61 0.90 -15.82 17.45
N ALA A 62 1.53 -15.36 16.37
CA ALA A 62 2.95 -15.05 16.34
C ALA A 62 3.36 -13.92 17.31
N CYS A 63 2.45 -12.99 17.58
CA CYS A 63 2.65 -11.89 18.52
C CYS A 63 2.15 -12.26 19.93
N LEU A 64 0.98 -12.89 20.02
CA LEU A 64 0.31 -13.21 21.28
C LEU A 64 1.02 -14.29 22.11
N GLN A 65 1.93 -15.07 21.52
CA GLN A 65 2.81 -15.97 22.29
C GLN A 65 3.64 -15.24 23.36
N CYS A 66 3.97 -13.97 23.10
CA CYS A 66 4.69 -13.10 24.04
C CYS A 66 3.79 -12.00 24.61
N HIS A 67 2.82 -11.51 23.84
CA HIS A 67 1.93 -10.41 24.21
C HIS A 67 0.53 -10.89 24.64
N GLY A 68 0.49 -11.95 25.45
CA GLY A 68 -0.77 -12.61 25.85
C GLY A 68 -1.77 -11.69 26.55
N ASP A 69 -1.30 -10.66 27.26
CA ASP A 69 -2.15 -9.70 27.98
C ASP A 69 -3.10 -8.90 27.06
N ILE A 70 -2.81 -8.85 25.75
CA ILE A 70 -3.62 -8.15 24.75
C ILE A 70 -4.76 -9.05 24.22
N ALA A 71 -4.65 -10.37 24.35
CA ALA A 71 -5.53 -11.32 23.70
C ALA A 71 -7.00 -11.20 24.14
N ASP A 72 -7.24 -10.84 25.40
CA ASP A 72 -8.57 -10.80 26.00
C ASP A 72 -9.43 -9.63 25.47
N ASP A 73 -8.81 -8.51 25.07
CA ASP A 73 -9.50 -7.35 24.50
C ASP A 73 -8.64 -6.67 23.40
N ILE A 74 -8.55 -7.36 22.27
CA ILE A 74 -7.76 -6.89 21.12
C ILE A 74 -8.27 -5.56 20.56
N SER A 75 -9.56 -5.28 20.66
CA SER A 75 -10.15 -4.02 20.18
C SER A 75 -9.76 -2.84 21.06
N ALA A 76 -9.61 -3.02 22.38
CA ALA A 76 -9.09 -1.97 23.24
C ALA A 76 -7.67 -1.56 22.86
N HIS A 77 -6.85 -2.50 22.40
CA HIS A 77 -5.50 -2.22 21.91
C HIS A 77 -5.52 -1.64 20.49
N THR A 78 -6.08 -2.37 19.53
CA THR A 78 -5.99 -2.05 18.09
C THR A 78 -6.90 -0.92 17.65
N LYS A 79 -7.93 -0.60 18.44
CA LYS A 79 -8.99 0.38 18.12
C LYS A 79 -9.84 0.01 16.89
N HIS A 80 -9.73 -1.24 16.45
CA HIS A 80 -10.48 -1.80 15.33
C HIS A 80 -11.44 -2.89 15.81
N LEU A 81 -12.40 -3.27 14.96
CA LEU A 81 -13.34 -4.35 15.27
C LEU A 81 -12.57 -5.69 15.35
N PRO A 82 -12.89 -6.60 16.29
CA PRO A 82 -12.06 -7.77 16.57
C PRO A 82 -11.77 -8.69 15.38
N ALA A 83 -12.71 -8.77 14.43
CA ALA A 83 -12.62 -9.63 13.25
C ALA A 83 -12.19 -8.88 11.98
N SER A 84 -11.83 -7.60 12.09
CA SER A 84 -11.36 -6.80 10.96
C SER A 84 -9.85 -6.95 10.75
N THR A 85 -9.39 -6.61 9.54
CA THR A 85 -7.96 -6.61 9.20
C THR A 85 -7.14 -5.65 10.06
N GLY A 86 -7.76 -4.58 10.58
CA GLY A 86 -7.12 -3.66 11.52
C GLY A 86 -6.87 -4.25 12.91
N SER A 87 -7.41 -5.42 13.22
CA SER A 87 -7.06 -6.20 14.42
C SER A 87 -6.00 -7.26 14.16
N ASP A 88 -5.39 -7.31 12.96
CA ASP A 88 -4.17 -8.09 12.70
C ASP A 88 -2.93 -7.32 13.16
N CYS A 89 -2.15 -7.90 14.08
CA CYS A 89 -0.91 -7.32 14.58
C CYS A 89 0.06 -6.96 13.45
N TYR A 90 0.12 -7.80 12.41
CA TYR A 90 1.01 -7.58 11.26
C TYR A 90 0.61 -6.38 10.43
N ALA A 91 -0.67 -6.02 10.37
CA ALA A 91 -1.14 -4.90 9.56
C ALA A 91 -0.56 -3.56 10.04
N CYS A 92 -0.38 -3.39 11.35
CA CYS A 92 0.12 -2.15 11.94
C CYS A 92 1.60 -2.20 12.31
N HIS A 93 2.07 -3.31 12.90
CA HIS A 93 3.44 -3.40 13.42
C HIS A 93 4.46 -3.91 12.40
N MET A 94 3.99 -4.48 11.28
CA MET A 94 4.83 -4.96 10.17
C MET A 94 4.22 -4.55 8.82
N PRO A 95 4.02 -3.23 8.58
CA PRO A 95 3.32 -2.78 7.39
C PRO A 95 4.06 -3.18 6.11
N LYS A 96 3.30 -3.29 5.02
CA LYS A 96 3.84 -3.57 3.69
C LYS A 96 4.52 -2.33 3.11
N ASN A 97 5.84 -2.22 3.26
CA ASN A 97 6.63 -1.13 2.69
C ASN A 97 7.99 -1.57 2.13
N THR A 98 8.23 -2.89 2.04
CA THR A 98 9.46 -3.47 1.50
C THR A 98 9.23 -3.97 0.08
N TYR A 99 10.01 -3.49 -0.89
CA TYR A 99 9.95 -3.98 -2.27
C TYR A 99 10.88 -5.19 -2.50
N GLY A 100 10.39 -6.23 -3.19
CA GLY A 100 11.22 -7.36 -3.59
C GLY A 100 10.51 -8.30 -4.56
N LEU A 101 11.21 -8.78 -5.59
CA LEU A 101 10.69 -9.75 -6.56
C LEU A 101 9.35 -9.35 -7.22
N LEU A 102 9.19 -8.06 -7.57
CA LEU A 102 7.95 -7.49 -8.13
C LEU A 102 6.72 -7.65 -7.19
N ALA A 103 6.96 -7.72 -5.89
CA ALA A 103 5.95 -7.73 -4.84
C ALA A 103 6.33 -6.78 -3.70
N ILE A 104 5.33 -6.38 -2.91
CA ILE A 104 5.53 -5.63 -1.67
C ILE A 104 5.35 -6.58 -0.50
N HIS A 105 6.38 -6.63 0.33
CA HIS A 105 6.48 -7.47 1.51
C HIS A 105 6.31 -6.63 2.75
N ARG A 106 5.90 -7.31 3.83
CA ARG A 106 5.91 -6.74 5.17
C ARG A 106 7.35 -6.48 5.60
N THR A 107 7.57 -5.32 6.21
CA THR A 107 8.84 -5.08 6.90
C THR A 107 8.94 -5.94 8.14
N HIS A 108 10.14 -6.42 8.42
CA HIS A 108 10.51 -7.06 9.68
C HIS A 108 11.12 -6.05 10.66
N HIS A 109 11.05 -4.76 10.36
CA HIS A 109 11.18 -3.72 11.38
C HIS A 109 9.87 -3.64 12.17
N ILE A 110 9.79 -4.42 13.26
CA ILE A 110 8.64 -4.47 14.16
C ILE A 110 8.72 -3.27 15.08
N GLU A 111 7.67 -2.46 15.09
CA GLU A 111 7.64 -1.21 15.84
C GLU A 111 6.22 -0.73 16.11
N ASN A 112 6.06 0.23 17.02
CA ASN A 112 4.78 0.91 17.21
C ASN A 112 4.47 1.79 15.98
N PRO A 113 3.24 1.74 15.43
CA PRO A 113 2.90 2.52 14.26
C PRO A 113 3.00 4.02 14.55
N ASP A 114 3.66 4.75 13.65
CA ASP A 114 3.74 6.21 13.66
C ASP A 114 3.41 6.76 12.27
N PRO A 115 2.19 7.26 12.06
CA PRO A 115 1.79 7.80 10.75
C PRO A 115 2.58 9.03 10.33
N SER A 116 3.23 9.74 11.27
CA SER A 116 4.01 10.94 10.95
C SER A 116 5.28 10.64 10.18
N ARG A 117 5.71 9.38 10.14
CA ARG A 117 6.85 8.91 9.35
C ARG A 117 6.65 9.12 7.86
N ALA A 118 5.40 9.21 7.40
CA ALA A 118 5.07 9.60 6.03
C ALA A 118 5.79 10.88 5.59
N TRP A 119 5.82 11.92 6.42
CA TRP A 119 6.50 13.18 6.07
C TRP A 119 7.84 13.41 6.78
N GLN A 120 8.12 12.67 7.87
CA GLN A 120 9.43 12.76 8.51
C GLN A 120 10.51 12.03 7.71
N TYR A 121 10.15 10.92 7.06
CA TYR A 121 11.08 10.02 6.37
C TYR A 121 10.69 9.72 4.93
N ASP A 122 9.63 10.35 4.41
CA ASP A 122 9.08 10.14 3.07
C ASP A 122 8.86 8.65 2.75
N MET A 123 8.22 7.94 3.68
CA MET A 123 8.03 6.49 3.61
C MET A 123 6.57 6.08 3.83
N PRO A 124 6.13 4.93 3.30
CA PRO A 124 4.79 4.42 3.57
C PRO A 124 4.57 4.11 5.05
N GLU A 125 3.35 4.35 5.53
CA GLU A 125 2.93 4.06 6.90
C GLU A 125 1.69 3.15 6.94
N ALA A 126 1.44 2.54 8.10
CA ALA A 126 0.50 1.44 8.23
C ALA A 126 -0.98 1.83 8.02
N CYS A 127 -1.39 3.02 8.44
CA CYS A 127 -2.80 3.39 8.50
C CYS A 127 -3.38 3.59 7.11
N THR A 128 -2.71 4.39 6.28
CA THR A 128 -3.08 4.68 4.89
C THR A 128 -2.77 3.53 3.93
N SER A 129 -2.11 2.47 4.40
CA SER A 129 -2.06 1.20 3.66
C SER A 129 -3.44 0.52 3.58
N CYS A 130 -4.28 0.71 4.60
CA CYS A 130 -5.67 0.24 4.60
C CYS A 130 -6.64 1.36 4.23
N HIS A 131 -6.52 2.53 4.85
CA HIS A 131 -7.33 3.74 4.66
C HIS A 131 -6.81 4.57 3.48
N VAL A 132 -6.83 3.96 2.29
CA VAL A 132 -6.17 4.50 1.09
C VAL A 132 -6.79 5.77 0.53
N ASP A 133 -7.96 6.15 1.03
CA ASP A 133 -8.65 7.40 0.73
C ASP A 133 -8.22 8.56 1.65
N GLN A 134 -7.46 8.31 2.72
CA GLN A 134 -7.13 9.29 3.74
C GLN A 134 -5.72 9.87 3.59
N THR A 135 -5.52 11.06 4.16
CA THR A 135 -4.22 11.75 4.17
C THR A 135 -3.35 11.23 5.32
N ALA A 136 -2.02 11.40 5.21
CA ALA A 136 -1.10 11.05 6.29
C ALA A 136 -1.40 11.86 7.57
N VAL A 137 -1.79 13.13 7.42
CA VAL A 137 -2.18 13.98 8.57
C VAL A 137 -3.46 13.49 9.23
N TRP A 138 -4.44 13.00 8.46
CA TRP A 138 -5.61 12.35 9.04
C TRP A 138 -5.20 11.16 9.91
N ALA A 139 -4.34 10.28 9.39
CA ALA A 139 -3.91 9.09 10.10
C ALA A 139 -3.19 9.44 11.41
N ALA A 140 -2.29 10.42 11.36
CA ALA A 140 -1.56 10.87 12.53
C ALA A 140 -2.46 11.49 13.61
N ASN A 141 -3.46 12.28 13.22
CA ASN A 141 -4.41 12.88 14.16
C ASN A 141 -5.35 11.84 14.76
N ALA A 142 -5.88 10.93 13.94
CA ALA A 142 -6.72 9.83 14.40
C ALA A 142 -5.96 8.93 15.38
N HIS A 143 -4.71 8.58 15.06
CA HIS A 143 -3.83 7.83 15.95
C HIS A 143 -3.59 8.58 17.27
N ALA A 144 -3.25 9.87 17.21
CA ALA A 144 -3.04 10.66 18.43
C ALA A 144 -4.28 10.72 19.33
N GLU A 145 -5.46 10.94 18.74
CA GLU A 145 -6.73 10.97 19.45
C GLU A 145 -7.07 9.63 20.11
N GLN A 146 -7.01 8.53 19.35
CA GLN A 146 -7.39 7.20 19.80
C GLN A 146 -6.51 6.67 20.94
N TYR A 147 -5.23 7.04 20.95
CA TYR A 147 -4.25 6.57 21.93
C TYR A 147 -3.88 7.64 22.97
N GLY A 148 -4.52 8.81 22.95
CA GLY A 148 -4.28 9.89 23.92
C GLY A 148 -2.86 10.47 23.85
N LEU A 149 -2.27 10.49 22.66
CA LEU A 149 -0.94 11.03 22.39
C LEU A 149 -1.02 12.50 22.00
N ASN A 150 0.12 13.20 22.04
CA ASN A 150 0.20 14.53 21.44
C ASN A 150 0.26 14.39 19.92
N PRO A 151 -0.49 15.21 19.17
CA PRO A 151 -0.37 15.22 17.71
C PRO A 151 1.05 15.63 17.30
N PRO A 152 1.59 15.02 16.23
CA PRO A 152 2.91 15.39 15.72
C PRO A 152 2.91 16.80 15.14
N ALA A 153 4.12 17.34 14.91
CA ALA A 153 4.26 18.59 14.18
C ALA A 153 3.69 18.43 12.74
N PRO A 154 3.01 19.46 12.20
CA PRO A 154 2.44 19.39 10.85
C PRO A 154 3.53 19.19 9.79
N PRO A 155 3.19 18.54 8.66
CA PRO A 155 4.14 18.34 7.57
C PRO A 155 4.59 19.67 6.96
N PRO A 156 5.83 19.74 6.42
CA PRO A 156 6.31 20.95 5.75
C PRO A 156 5.62 21.18 4.39
N GLN A 157 5.17 20.11 3.73
CA GLN A 157 4.51 20.14 2.43
C GLN A 157 3.00 19.91 2.60
N ALA A 158 2.20 20.70 1.89
CA ALA A 158 0.74 20.71 2.04
C ALA A 158 0.08 19.41 1.52
N GLU A 159 0.73 18.75 0.56
CA GLU A 159 0.24 17.54 -0.10
C GLU A 159 -0.01 16.41 0.90
N PHE A 160 0.78 16.29 1.97
CA PHE A 160 0.57 15.30 3.05
C PHE A 160 -0.70 15.56 3.88
N ALA A 161 -1.22 16.79 3.86
CA ALA A 161 -2.44 17.19 4.54
C ALA A 161 -3.66 17.20 3.61
N GLU A 162 -3.46 17.38 2.30
CA GLU A 162 -4.52 17.64 1.33
C GLU A 162 -4.81 16.46 0.39
N VAL A 163 -3.84 15.58 0.15
CA VAL A 163 -3.94 14.46 -0.79
C VAL A 163 -3.88 13.14 -0.02
N ALA A 164 -4.71 12.18 -0.40
CA ALA A 164 -4.67 10.85 0.18
C ALA A 164 -3.28 10.24 -0.03
N GLU A 165 -2.68 9.66 1.01
CA GLU A 165 -1.25 9.35 1.00
C GLU A 165 -0.84 8.37 -0.11
N PRO A 166 -1.60 7.29 -0.40
CA PRO A 166 -1.27 6.42 -1.53
C PRO A 166 -1.42 7.11 -2.88
N ILE A 167 -2.37 8.05 -3.02
CA ILE A 167 -2.54 8.84 -4.25
C ILE A 167 -1.37 9.80 -4.42
N ARG A 168 -0.95 10.48 -3.35
CA ARG A 168 0.25 11.31 -3.32
C ARG A 168 1.46 10.49 -3.75
N ALA A 169 1.74 9.39 -3.06
CA ALA A 169 2.87 8.50 -3.32
C ALA A 169 2.88 7.94 -4.76
N LEU A 170 1.71 7.60 -5.32
CA LEU A 170 1.59 7.16 -6.71
C LEU A 170 1.92 8.27 -7.72
N LEU A 171 1.47 9.50 -7.45
CA LEU A 171 1.58 10.60 -8.40
C LEU A 171 2.95 11.27 -8.35
N MET A 172 3.51 11.51 -7.17
CA MET A 172 4.76 12.27 -7.01
C MET A 172 5.95 11.43 -6.48
N GLY A 173 5.67 10.27 -5.89
CA GLY A 173 6.70 9.44 -5.27
C GLY A 173 7.66 8.81 -6.29
N ASP A 174 8.76 8.28 -5.77
CA ASP A 174 9.68 7.46 -6.55
C ASP A 174 9.10 6.09 -6.89
N VAL A 175 9.89 5.26 -7.59
CA VAL A 175 9.42 3.96 -8.08
C VAL A 175 9.01 2.99 -6.96
N VAL A 176 9.66 3.00 -5.79
CA VAL A 176 9.24 2.08 -4.71
C VAL A 176 8.00 2.61 -4.01
N GLN A 177 7.92 3.92 -3.76
CA GLN A 177 6.73 4.55 -3.18
C GLN A 177 5.49 4.29 -4.06
N ARG A 178 5.63 4.42 -5.39
CA ARG A 178 4.57 4.08 -6.35
C ARG A 178 4.15 2.62 -6.28
N ALA A 179 5.10 1.69 -6.21
CA ALA A 179 4.79 0.27 -6.10
C ALA A 179 4.06 -0.08 -4.80
N VAL A 180 4.49 0.49 -3.66
CA VAL A 180 3.81 0.32 -2.36
C VAL A 180 2.40 0.92 -2.40
N ALA A 181 2.25 2.12 -2.98
CA ALA A 181 0.95 2.75 -3.13
C ALA A 181 -0.03 1.90 -3.94
N ILE A 182 0.41 1.29 -5.05
CA ILE A 182 -0.44 0.40 -5.86
C ILE A 182 -0.81 -0.87 -5.08
N ASP A 183 0.14 -1.46 -4.33
CA ASP A 183 -0.16 -2.62 -3.47
C ASP A 183 -1.22 -2.26 -2.43
N ALA A 184 -1.10 -1.12 -1.74
CA ALA A 184 -2.11 -0.64 -0.79
C ALA A 184 -3.47 -0.39 -1.46
N LEU A 185 -3.50 0.34 -2.59
CA LEU A 185 -4.73 0.65 -3.34
C LEU A 185 -5.48 -0.60 -3.79
N THR A 186 -4.78 -1.73 -3.96
CA THR A 186 -5.34 -2.99 -4.45
C THR A 186 -5.33 -4.11 -3.41
N ALA A 187 -4.89 -3.84 -2.18
CA ALA A 187 -4.83 -4.82 -1.12
C ALA A 187 -6.23 -5.34 -0.73
N VAL A 188 -6.32 -6.63 -0.41
CA VAL A 188 -7.52 -7.20 0.23
C VAL A 188 -7.69 -6.62 1.64
N GLU A 189 -6.59 -6.48 2.38
CA GLU A 189 -6.54 -5.82 3.69
C GLU A 189 -6.86 -4.33 3.53
N SER A 190 -7.97 -3.86 4.10
CA SER A 190 -8.44 -2.48 3.92
C SER A 190 -9.50 -2.04 4.92
N TYR A 191 -9.89 -0.78 4.85
CA TYR A 191 -10.98 -0.20 5.65
C TYR A 191 -12.37 -0.73 5.30
N THR A 192 -12.52 -1.41 4.16
CA THR A 192 -13.79 -2.00 3.72
C THR A 192 -13.60 -3.34 3.02
N ASP A 193 -14.47 -4.28 3.37
CA ASP A 193 -14.56 -5.59 2.72
C ASP A 193 -15.39 -5.54 1.43
N ASP A 194 -16.14 -4.46 1.19
CA ASP A 194 -16.95 -4.29 -0.02
C ASP A 194 -16.06 -4.30 -1.28
N PRO A 195 -16.21 -5.29 -2.17
CA PRO A 195 -15.35 -5.44 -3.32
C PRO A 195 -15.63 -4.43 -4.45
N VAL A 196 -16.79 -3.77 -4.46
CA VAL A 196 -17.19 -2.77 -5.45
C VAL A 196 -16.87 -1.36 -4.97
N ALA A 197 -17.06 -1.07 -3.68
CA ALA A 197 -16.89 0.28 -3.13
C ALA A 197 -15.53 0.91 -3.48
N ARG A 198 -14.47 0.10 -3.52
CA ARG A 198 -13.10 0.55 -3.79
C ARG A 198 -12.72 0.64 -5.26
N LEU A 199 -13.63 0.37 -6.20
CA LEU A 199 -13.32 0.51 -7.62
C LEU A 199 -13.06 1.95 -8.06
N TRP A 200 -13.23 2.95 -7.19
CA TRP A 200 -12.76 4.32 -7.45
C TRP A 200 -11.25 4.40 -7.68
N VAL A 201 -10.47 3.39 -7.30
CA VAL A 201 -9.03 3.33 -7.58
C VAL A 201 -8.68 3.03 -9.03
N VAL A 202 -9.63 2.52 -9.84
CA VAL A 202 -9.42 2.17 -11.27
C VAL A 202 -8.65 3.24 -12.06
N PRO A 203 -9.04 4.54 -12.06
CA PRO A 203 -8.31 5.57 -12.78
C PRO A 203 -6.83 5.68 -12.37
N TYR A 204 -6.51 5.44 -11.09
CA TYR A 204 -5.14 5.45 -10.59
C TYR A 204 -4.32 4.26 -11.10
N LEU A 205 -4.96 3.10 -11.24
CA LEU A 205 -4.33 1.92 -11.82
C LEU A 205 -4.08 2.11 -13.33
N LEU A 206 -5.00 2.78 -14.04
CA LEU A 206 -4.79 3.16 -15.45
C LEU A 206 -3.63 4.17 -15.59
N ILE A 207 -3.54 5.16 -14.70
CA ILE A 207 -2.38 6.08 -14.64
C ILE A 207 -1.07 5.31 -14.35
N ALA A 208 -1.10 4.31 -13.47
CA ALA A 208 0.07 3.47 -13.19
C ALA A 208 0.49 2.61 -14.41
N MET A 209 -0.47 2.19 -15.24
CA MET A 209 -0.20 1.47 -16.48
C MET A 209 0.45 2.36 -17.56
N GLU A 210 0.35 3.68 -17.45
CA GLU A 210 1.04 4.66 -18.31
C GLU A 210 2.48 4.94 -17.86
N ASP A 211 2.91 4.40 -16.72
CA ASP A 211 4.19 4.76 -16.10
C ASP A 211 5.41 4.42 -16.96
N ASN A 212 6.49 5.20 -16.83
CA ASN A 212 7.76 4.96 -17.52
C ASN A 212 8.44 3.64 -17.11
N TYR A 213 8.22 3.17 -15.87
CA TYR A 213 8.81 1.94 -15.36
C TYR A 213 7.94 0.72 -15.67
N PRO A 214 8.46 -0.31 -16.38
CA PRO A 214 7.71 -1.55 -16.64
C PRO A 214 7.20 -2.23 -15.36
N ALA A 215 7.95 -2.14 -14.26
CA ALA A 215 7.52 -2.67 -12.97
C ALA A 215 6.21 -1.99 -12.51
N ILE A 216 6.12 -0.66 -12.55
CA ILE A 216 4.92 0.07 -12.12
C ILE A 216 3.73 -0.24 -13.03
N ARG A 217 3.97 -0.35 -14.34
CA ARG A 217 2.94 -0.80 -15.28
C ARG A 217 2.42 -2.20 -14.95
N HIS A 218 3.32 -3.12 -14.58
CA HIS A 218 2.94 -4.46 -14.12
C HIS A 218 2.13 -4.44 -12.82
N PHE A 219 2.52 -3.62 -11.84
CA PHE A 219 1.74 -3.42 -10.61
C PHE A 219 0.34 -2.88 -10.90
N GLY A 220 0.22 -1.86 -11.77
CA GLY A 220 -1.06 -1.28 -12.17
C GLY A 220 -1.97 -2.29 -12.86
N GLU A 221 -1.44 -3.04 -13.84
CA GLU A 221 -2.20 -4.05 -14.58
C GLU A 221 -2.65 -5.21 -13.69
N ARG A 222 -1.73 -5.77 -12.88
CA ARG A 222 -2.02 -6.85 -11.93
C ARG A 222 -3.04 -6.41 -10.89
N GLY A 223 -2.87 -5.19 -10.37
CA GLY A 223 -3.76 -4.58 -9.40
C GLY A 223 -5.17 -4.39 -9.97
N LEU A 224 -5.29 -3.91 -11.21
CA LEU A 224 -6.58 -3.71 -11.88
C LEU A 224 -7.31 -5.04 -12.06
N ARG A 225 -6.60 -6.07 -12.54
CA ARG A 225 -7.17 -7.42 -12.63
C ARG A 225 -7.66 -7.91 -11.28
N HIS A 226 -6.84 -7.79 -10.24
CA HIS A 226 -7.20 -8.25 -8.91
C HIS A 226 -8.47 -7.57 -8.37
N MET A 227 -8.59 -6.24 -8.52
CA MET A 227 -9.77 -5.50 -8.11
C MET A 227 -11.03 -5.95 -8.86
N LEU A 228 -10.93 -6.16 -10.17
CA LEU A 228 -12.04 -6.61 -11.00
C LEU A 228 -12.44 -8.06 -10.71
N GLU A 229 -11.47 -8.95 -10.49
CA GLU A 229 -11.69 -10.34 -10.07
C GLU A 229 -12.39 -10.41 -8.71
N ARG A 230 -12.00 -9.55 -7.77
CA ARG A 230 -12.64 -9.42 -6.46
C ARG A 230 -14.09 -8.94 -6.56
N ALA A 231 -14.38 -8.00 -7.47
CA ALA A 231 -15.73 -7.48 -7.70
C ALA A 231 -16.63 -8.43 -8.51
N ALA A 232 -16.05 -9.31 -9.34
CA ALA A 232 -16.79 -10.14 -10.29
C ALA A 232 -17.95 -10.97 -9.69
N PRO A 233 -17.85 -11.57 -8.49
CA PRO A 233 -18.95 -12.35 -7.91
C PRO A 233 -20.22 -11.53 -7.60
N VAL A 234 -20.07 -10.23 -7.35
CA VAL A 234 -21.18 -9.33 -6.99
C VAL A 234 -21.52 -8.32 -8.08
N ALA A 235 -20.65 -8.15 -9.08
CA ALA A 235 -20.83 -7.29 -10.24
C ALA A 235 -20.56 -8.06 -11.56
N PRO A 236 -21.41 -9.05 -11.93
CA PRO A 236 -21.17 -9.89 -13.10
C PRO A 236 -21.20 -9.12 -14.43
N GLU A 237 -21.97 -8.03 -14.51
CA GLU A 237 -21.99 -7.17 -15.70
C GLU A 237 -20.65 -6.46 -15.91
N LEU A 238 -20.03 -5.98 -14.82
CA LEU A 238 -18.69 -5.41 -14.83
C LEU A 238 -17.67 -6.43 -15.34
N ALA A 239 -17.71 -7.64 -14.79
CA ALA A 239 -16.83 -8.73 -15.19
C ALA A 239 -16.96 -9.04 -16.69
N ALA A 240 -18.20 -9.13 -17.21
CA ALA A 240 -18.45 -9.39 -18.62
C ALA A 240 -17.90 -8.28 -19.54
N GLN A 241 -18.04 -7.01 -19.16
CA GLN A 241 -17.49 -5.89 -19.92
C GLN A 241 -15.96 -5.94 -19.95
N THR A 242 -15.33 -6.16 -18.80
CA THR A 242 -13.86 -6.19 -18.70
C THR A 242 -13.23 -7.41 -19.38
N ALA A 243 -13.95 -8.52 -19.47
CA ALA A 243 -13.49 -9.70 -20.21
C ALA A 243 -13.42 -9.45 -21.73
N ALA A 244 -14.16 -8.47 -22.24
CA ALA A 244 -14.13 -8.06 -23.64
C ALA A 244 -13.01 -7.05 -23.97
N LEU A 245 -12.37 -6.46 -22.95
CA LEU A 245 -11.31 -5.47 -23.15
C LEU A 245 -9.99 -6.12 -23.58
N PRO A 246 -9.17 -5.41 -24.37
CA PRO A 246 -7.85 -5.87 -24.75
C PRO A 246 -6.97 -6.11 -23.53
N ARG A 247 -6.16 -7.18 -23.59
CA ARG A 247 -5.12 -7.41 -22.59
C ARG A 247 -4.03 -6.36 -22.73
N PHE A 248 -3.56 -5.87 -21.60
CA PHE A 248 -2.44 -4.93 -21.55
C PHE A 248 -1.12 -5.69 -21.41
N ASP A 249 -0.19 -5.44 -22.33
CA ASP A 249 1.20 -5.89 -22.23
C ASP A 249 2.05 -4.74 -21.67
N TYR A 250 2.55 -4.91 -20.44
CA TYR A 250 3.35 -3.91 -19.76
C TYR A 250 4.77 -3.75 -20.38
N LEU A 251 5.19 -4.65 -21.26
CA LEU A 251 6.46 -4.59 -21.99
C LEU A 251 6.32 -4.14 -23.46
N ALA A 252 5.09 -4.05 -23.99
CA ALA A 252 4.84 -3.55 -25.34
C ALA A 252 5.36 -2.12 -25.52
N ASP A 253 5.49 -1.65 -26.76
CA ASP A 253 5.91 -0.28 -27.03
C ASP A 253 4.85 0.77 -26.63
N GLU A 254 5.24 2.04 -26.56
CA GLU A 254 4.36 3.10 -26.09
C GLU A 254 3.09 3.29 -26.96
N PRO A 255 3.16 3.28 -28.30
CA PRO A 255 1.97 3.33 -29.14
C PRO A 255 0.97 2.19 -28.87
N GLU A 256 1.45 0.95 -28.75
CA GLU A 256 0.59 -0.22 -28.49
C GLU A 256 -0.08 -0.11 -27.11
N ARG A 257 0.69 0.23 -26.06
CA ARG A 257 0.16 0.45 -24.71
C ARG A 257 -0.89 1.55 -24.68
N THR A 258 -0.62 2.67 -25.37
CA THR A 258 -1.53 3.83 -25.42
C THR A 258 -2.86 3.47 -26.09
N ALA A 259 -2.84 2.68 -27.17
CA ALA A 259 -4.06 2.23 -27.85
C ALA A 259 -4.93 1.37 -26.92
N VAL A 260 -4.33 0.39 -26.25
CA VAL A 260 -5.02 -0.48 -25.28
C VAL A 260 -5.59 0.34 -24.13
N LEU A 261 -4.80 1.25 -23.55
CA LEU A 261 -5.24 2.11 -22.46
C LEU A 261 -6.38 3.05 -22.85
N GLY A 262 -6.41 3.52 -24.10
CA GLY A 262 -7.55 4.29 -24.62
C GLY A 262 -8.87 3.55 -24.52
N GLU A 263 -8.88 2.23 -24.79
CA GLU A 263 -10.08 1.39 -24.64
C GLU A 263 -10.47 1.21 -23.16
N TRP A 264 -9.50 1.03 -22.28
CA TRP A 264 -9.74 0.94 -20.83
C TRP A 264 -10.28 2.25 -20.23
N TRP A 265 -9.74 3.40 -20.65
CA TRP A 265 -10.26 4.71 -20.25
C TRP A 265 -11.67 4.95 -20.78
N ALA A 266 -11.95 4.59 -22.04
CA ALA A 266 -13.29 4.69 -22.61
C ALA A 266 -14.30 3.83 -21.86
N TRP A 267 -13.91 2.61 -21.47
CA TRP A 267 -14.73 1.76 -20.60
C TRP A 267 -14.98 2.39 -19.23
N TRP A 268 -13.94 2.88 -18.55
CA TRP A 268 -14.10 3.52 -17.24
C TRP A 268 -15.00 4.75 -17.32
N GLN A 269 -14.94 5.53 -18.40
CA GLN A 269 -15.86 6.66 -18.60
C GLN A 269 -17.31 6.19 -18.74
N ALA A 270 -17.56 5.09 -19.46
CA ALA A 270 -18.90 4.62 -19.80
C ALA A 270 -19.55 3.71 -18.75
N VAL A 271 -18.77 3.05 -17.89
CA VAL A 271 -19.29 2.06 -16.94
C VAL A 271 -20.21 2.71 -15.90
N ASP A 272 -21.25 1.97 -15.50
CA ASP A 272 -22.07 2.32 -14.34
C ASP A 272 -21.23 2.22 -13.07
N LYS A 273 -21.17 3.31 -12.32
CA LYS A 273 -20.38 3.46 -11.08
C LYS A 273 -21.26 3.45 -9.83
N THR A 274 -22.52 3.05 -9.96
CA THR A 274 -23.43 2.92 -8.82
C THR A 274 -22.83 1.98 -7.77
N GLY A 275 -22.77 2.43 -6.51
CA GLY A 275 -22.16 1.68 -5.40
C GLY A 275 -20.64 1.81 -5.30
N ILE A 276 -19.99 2.48 -6.25
CA ILE A 276 -18.59 2.90 -6.11
C ILE A 276 -18.59 4.25 -5.39
N GLU A 277 -18.14 4.26 -4.14
CA GLU A 277 -18.14 5.47 -3.31
C GLU A 277 -16.74 5.74 -2.80
N ASN A 278 -16.25 6.96 -3.05
CA ASN A 278 -15.05 7.50 -2.39
C ASN A 278 -15.41 8.33 -1.14
N GLY A 279 -16.65 8.19 -0.64
CA GLY A 279 -17.16 8.95 0.51
C GLY A 279 -17.23 10.48 0.31
N GLY A 280 -17.13 10.98 -0.93
CA GLY A 280 -17.03 12.42 -1.21
C GLY A 280 -15.69 13.02 -0.77
N ASN A 281 -14.67 12.18 -0.55
CA ASN A 281 -13.38 12.60 -0.06
C ASN A 281 -12.58 13.34 -1.14
N THR A 282 -12.41 14.66 -0.98
CA THR A 282 -11.70 15.48 -1.97
C THR A 282 -10.20 15.16 -2.04
N ALA A 283 -9.64 14.50 -1.02
CA ALA A 283 -8.23 14.13 -0.96
C ALA A 283 -7.87 13.05 -1.99
N VAL A 284 -8.85 12.31 -2.50
CA VAL A 284 -8.63 11.34 -3.58
C VAL A 284 -8.67 11.95 -4.97
N LEU A 285 -8.73 13.27 -5.13
CA LEU A 285 -8.55 14.00 -6.41
C LEU A 285 -9.45 13.59 -7.60
N LEU A 286 -10.58 12.94 -7.34
CA LEU A 286 -11.58 12.60 -8.36
C LEU A 286 -12.74 13.61 -8.37
N ASP A 287 -13.40 13.74 -9.52
CA ASP A 287 -14.68 14.43 -9.66
C ASP A 287 -15.87 13.55 -9.23
N GLU A 288 -17.10 14.06 -9.34
CA GLU A 288 -18.33 13.33 -9.00
C GLU A 288 -18.60 12.10 -9.88
N ASN A 289 -17.93 11.97 -11.03
CA ASN A 289 -18.03 10.84 -11.95
C ASN A 289 -16.85 9.87 -11.78
N LEU A 290 -16.07 10.04 -10.70
CA LEU A 290 -14.86 9.29 -10.40
C LEU A 290 -13.81 9.37 -11.52
N GLN A 291 -13.75 10.52 -12.20
CA GLN A 291 -12.68 10.83 -13.16
C GLN A 291 -11.58 11.64 -12.49
N PRO A 292 -10.31 11.44 -12.87
CA PRO A 292 -9.22 12.28 -12.41
C PRO A 292 -9.45 13.75 -12.74
N ARG A 293 -9.10 14.64 -11.81
CA ARG A 293 -9.10 16.09 -12.01
C ARG A 293 -7.71 16.57 -12.47
N PRO A 294 -7.45 16.73 -13.78
CA PRO A 294 -6.09 16.93 -14.29
C PRO A 294 -5.40 18.16 -13.69
N GLU A 295 -6.15 19.22 -13.40
CA GLU A 295 -5.66 20.45 -12.78
C GLU A 295 -5.07 20.24 -11.37
N LEU A 296 -5.49 19.17 -10.67
CA LEU A 296 -4.94 18.80 -9.36
C LEU A 296 -3.84 17.73 -9.46
N LEU A 297 -3.92 16.86 -10.47
CA LEU A 297 -2.94 15.78 -10.67
C LEU A 297 -1.64 16.26 -11.30
N LEU A 298 -1.72 17.15 -12.30
CA LEU A 298 -0.56 17.59 -13.07
C LEU A 298 0.57 18.19 -12.21
N PRO A 299 0.30 19.07 -11.22
CA PRO A 299 1.36 19.59 -10.35
C PRO A 299 2.08 18.51 -9.53
N LEU A 300 1.41 17.40 -9.18
CA LEU A 300 2.01 16.27 -8.48
C LEU A 300 2.87 15.43 -9.43
N LEU A 301 2.36 15.18 -10.64
CA LEU A 301 3.08 14.44 -11.69
C LEU A 301 4.35 15.16 -12.16
N GLU A 302 4.34 16.49 -12.20
CA GLU A 302 5.52 17.31 -12.52
C GLU A 302 6.65 17.19 -11.48
N GLN A 303 6.29 16.87 -10.23
CA GLN A 303 7.24 16.62 -9.14
C GLN A 303 7.69 15.15 -9.07
N ARG A 304 7.12 14.27 -9.91
CA ARG A 304 7.38 12.83 -9.87
C ARG A 304 8.85 12.50 -10.08
N SER A 305 9.40 11.72 -9.15
CA SER A 305 10.75 11.17 -9.30
C SER A 305 10.79 10.06 -10.35
N ASN A 306 11.45 10.35 -11.48
CA ASN A 306 11.84 9.37 -12.51
C ASN A 306 13.33 8.98 -12.40
N VAL A 307 13.89 9.08 -11.20
CA VAL A 307 15.26 8.65 -10.95
C VAL A 307 15.31 7.12 -10.97
N ASN A 308 16.22 6.57 -11.79
CA ASN A 308 16.47 5.14 -11.79
C ASN A 308 17.03 4.70 -10.44
N ILE A 309 16.24 3.92 -9.70
CA ILE A 309 16.72 3.24 -8.51
C ILE A 309 17.40 1.95 -8.96
N SER A 310 18.74 1.97 -8.98
CA SER A 310 19.51 0.73 -9.10
C SER A 310 19.46 0.00 -7.76
N ILE A 311 18.78 -1.14 -7.74
CA ILE A 311 18.80 -2.06 -6.59
C ILE A 311 20.13 -2.83 -6.48
N GLY A 312 21.06 -2.60 -7.41
CA GLY A 312 22.41 -3.15 -7.44
C GLY A 312 22.49 -4.59 -7.95
N GLU A 313 23.19 -4.77 -9.06
CA GLU A 313 24.24 -5.80 -9.18
C GLU A 313 25.60 -5.11 -8.96
#